data_AF-A0A2K0U1P1-F1
#
_entry.id   AF-A0A2K0U1P1-F1
#
_cell.length_a   1.000
_cell.length_b   1.000
_cell.length_c   1.000
_cell.angle_alpha   90.00
_cell.angle_beta   90.00
_cell.angle_gamma   90.00
#
_symmetry.space_group_name_H-M   'P 1'
#
loop_
_entity.id
_entity.type
_entity.pdbx_description
1 polymer ?
#
loop_
_entity_poly.entity_id
_entity_poly.type
_entity_poly.pdbx_seq_one_letter_code
_entity_poly.pdbx_strand_id
1 'polypeptide(L)'
;MPSSQSKSQSQPESQSHGKKRKQKEYVALSNTQSVVVHPCKMLPKATYHVFTDNLFSSPNLFRALRETGYGATGTARPNCGIRKELKDAKERDKAGSGPSLQYNQVRAISTGDSKVVQIGWQDSSYVLFLSTVHTGADEERIQRKRKKPATKGSRKKEEYIKRYFGTNSLMIIAIPTVAASYNDEMNHVDRGDQLRSYTSYEHRFRRGPWQALL
;
A
#
# COMPACT_ATOMS: atom_id res chain seq x y z
N MET A 1 -2.81 70.37 45.10
CA MET A 1 -1.74 69.42 45.49
C MET A 1 -2.40 68.11 45.92
N PRO A 2 -2.63 67.13 45.00
CA PRO A 2 -3.47 65.97 45.32
C PRO A 2 -2.70 64.64 45.39
N SER A 3 -3.18 63.78 46.31
CA SER A 3 -3.45 62.35 46.12
C SER A 3 -2.31 61.40 45.74
N SER A 4 -1.77 60.67 46.73
CA SER A 4 -1.05 59.40 46.52
C SER A 4 -2.04 58.23 46.59
N GLN A 5 -2.51 57.77 45.42
CA GLN A 5 -3.32 56.56 45.25
C GLN A 5 -2.44 55.31 45.11
N SER A 6 -2.90 54.24 45.76
CA SER A 6 -2.45 52.85 45.66
C SER A 6 -2.52 52.32 44.22
N LYS A 7 -1.44 51.74 43.71
CA LYS A 7 -1.45 50.91 42.51
C LYS A 7 -1.36 49.44 42.90
N SER A 8 -2.51 48.75 42.88
CA SER A 8 -2.61 47.31 42.80
C SER A 8 -2.10 46.85 41.44
N GLN A 9 -1.14 45.92 41.43
CA GLN A 9 -0.68 45.24 40.22
C GLN A 9 -1.71 44.18 39.83
N SER A 10 -2.39 44.39 38.71
CA SER A 10 -3.23 43.38 38.07
C SER A 10 -2.37 42.38 37.29
N GLN A 11 -2.59 41.08 37.54
CA GLN A 11 -2.06 40.01 36.71
C GLN A 11 -2.70 40.03 35.32
N PRO A 12 -1.98 39.67 34.24
CA PRO A 12 -2.59 39.53 32.93
C PRO A 12 -3.36 38.21 32.85
N GLU A 13 -4.66 38.32 32.56
CA GLU A 13 -5.55 37.21 32.23
C GLU A 13 -5.02 36.45 31.00
N SER A 14 -4.60 35.20 31.19
CA SER A 14 -4.27 34.31 30.08
C SER A 14 -5.56 33.87 29.38
N GLN A 15 -5.90 34.54 28.29
CA GLN A 15 -6.95 34.09 27.37
C GLN A 15 -6.53 32.75 26.76
N SER A 16 -7.11 31.65 27.28
CA SER A 16 -6.95 30.33 26.70
C SER A 16 -7.77 30.24 25.41
N HIS A 17 -7.11 30.49 24.27
CA HIS A 17 -7.67 30.14 22.97
C HIS A 17 -7.74 28.61 22.82
N GLY A 18 -8.85 28.03 23.29
CA GLY A 18 -9.20 26.65 23.00
C GLY A 18 -9.35 26.44 21.50
N LYS A 19 -8.30 25.91 20.86
CA LYS A 19 -8.39 25.37 19.49
C LYS A 19 -9.43 24.25 19.51
N LYS A 20 -10.62 24.52 18.94
CA LYS A 20 -11.63 23.50 18.65
C LYS A 20 -10.95 22.39 17.84
N ARG A 21 -10.79 21.20 18.44
CA ARG A 21 -10.38 19.98 17.75
C ARG A 21 -11.35 19.79 16.58
N LYS A 22 -10.87 19.93 15.34
CA LYS A 22 -11.64 19.53 14.16
C LYS A 22 -12.08 18.08 14.38
N GLN A 23 -13.39 17.83 14.30
CA GLN A 23 -13.92 16.48 14.34
C GLN A 23 -13.23 15.68 13.22
N LYS A 24 -12.70 14.49 13.55
CA LYS A 24 -12.09 13.61 12.56
C LYS A 24 -13.18 13.21 11.57
N GLU A 25 -13.10 13.72 10.35
CA GLU A 25 -13.94 13.29 9.25
C GLU A 25 -13.56 11.84 8.91
N TYR A 26 -14.38 10.90 9.36
CA TYR A 26 -14.22 9.50 9.00
C TYR A 26 -14.68 9.33 7.56
N VAL A 27 -13.73 9.10 6.66
CA VAL A 27 -14.06 8.77 5.27
C VAL A 27 -14.72 7.40 5.26
N ALA A 28 -15.97 7.34 4.83
CA ALA A 28 -16.71 6.09 4.71
C ALA A 28 -16.01 5.13 3.73
N LEU A 29 -15.81 3.88 4.16
CA LEU A 29 -15.26 2.82 3.32
C LEU A 29 -16.36 2.19 2.48
N SER A 30 -16.02 1.73 1.28
CA SER A 30 -16.96 0.93 0.48
C SER A 30 -17.19 -0.44 1.13
N ASN A 31 -18.29 -1.11 0.78
CA ASN A 31 -18.61 -2.44 1.29
C ASN A 31 -17.48 -3.46 1.03
N THR A 32 -16.81 -3.37 -0.12
CA THR A 32 -15.66 -4.22 -0.42
C THR A 32 -14.50 -3.98 0.55
N GLN A 33 -14.23 -2.73 0.90
CA GLN A 33 -13.13 -2.36 1.80
C GLN A 33 -13.43 -2.68 3.26
N SER A 34 -14.69 -2.52 3.68
CA SER A 34 -15.10 -2.81 5.07
C SER A 34 -14.92 -4.29 5.42
N VAL A 35 -14.99 -5.18 4.43
CA VAL A 35 -14.70 -6.63 4.58
C VAL A 35 -13.29 -6.88 5.09
N VAL A 36 -12.30 -6.00 4.87
CA VAL A 36 -10.94 -6.17 5.43
C VAL A 36 -10.87 -5.76 6.90
N VAL A 37 -11.58 -4.69 7.26
CA VAL A 37 -11.54 -4.15 8.62
C VAL A 37 -12.20 -5.09 9.62
N HIS A 38 -13.26 -5.79 9.21
CA HIS A 38 -14.01 -6.68 10.09
C HIS A 38 -13.17 -7.87 10.62
N PRO A 39 -12.49 -8.68 9.78
CA PRO A 39 -11.53 -9.69 10.21
C PRO A 39 -10.43 -9.14 11.12
N CYS A 40 -9.87 -7.96 10.81
CA CYS A 40 -8.82 -7.37 11.63
C CYS A 40 -9.31 -7.12 13.06
N LYS A 41 -10.55 -6.65 13.24
CA LYS A 41 -11.14 -6.43 14.57
C LYS A 41 -11.38 -7.70 15.37
N MET A 42 -11.43 -8.87 14.72
CA MET A 42 -11.59 -10.16 15.39
C MET A 42 -10.25 -10.78 15.82
N LEU A 43 -9.13 -10.16 15.46
CA LEU A 43 -7.81 -10.64 15.87
C LEU A 43 -7.57 -10.38 17.36
N PRO A 44 -6.81 -11.25 18.06
CA PRO A 44 -6.33 -10.98 19.41
C PRO A 44 -5.58 -9.64 19.48
N LYS A 45 -5.56 -8.98 20.64
CA LYS A 45 -4.85 -7.69 20.78
C LYS A 45 -3.34 -7.87 20.56
N ALA A 46 -2.84 -7.39 19.43
CA ALA A 46 -1.43 -7.30 19.09
C ALA A 46 -1.22 -6.30 17.95
N THR A 47 0.04 -6.04 17.58
CA THR A 47 0.38 -5.29 16.37
C THR A 47 0.45 -6.24 15.19
N TYR A 48 -0.38 -6.00 14.17
CA TYR A 48 -0.36 -6.79 12.94
C TYR A 48 -0.01 -5.94 11.74
N HIS A 49 0.64 -6.59 10.76
CA HIS A 49 0.86 -6.07 9.42
C HIS A 49 -0.06 -6.81 8.46
N VAL A 50 -1.06 -6.10 7.95
CA VAL A 50 -2.07 -6.62 7.02
C VAL A 50 -1.58 -6.46 5.59
N PHE A 51 -1.57 -7.56 4.84
CA PHE A 51 -1.28 -7.55 3.41
C PHE A 51 -2.57 -7.70 2.62
N THR A 52 -2.85 -6.77 1.70
CA THR A 52 -4.10 -6.75 0.94
C THR A 52 -3.88 -6.86 -0.56
N ASP A 53 -4.73 -7.62 -1.23
CA ASP A 53 -4.78 -7.63 -2.68
C ASP A 53 -5.40 -6.34 -3.24
N ASN A 54 -5.06 -6.06 -4.50
CA ASN A 54 -5.47 -4.92 -5.31
C ASN A 54 -6.99 -4.66 -5.36
N LEU A 55 -7.81 -5.69 -5.12
CA LEU A 55 -9.27 -5.56 -5.09
C LEU A 55 -9.74 -4.70 -3.90
N PHE A 56 -9.04 -4.83 -2.78
CA PHE A 56 -9.41 -4.17 -1.52
C PHE A 56 -8.64 -2.87 -1.30
N SER A 57 -7.43 -2.77 -1.86
CA SER A 57 -6.50 -1.67 -1.61
C SER A 57 -7.05 -0.30 -2.01
N SER A 58 -7.08 0.63 -1.05
CA SER A 58 -7.28 2.06 -1.30
C SER A 58 -6.62 2.90 -0.20
N PRO A 59 -6.29 4.17 -0.46
CA PRO A 59 -5.73 5.06 0.56
C PRO A 59 -6.65 5.24 1.76
N ASN A 60 -7.98 5.22 1.55
CA ASN A 60 -8.95 5.37 2.63
C ASN A 60 -8.95 4.14 3.55
N LEU A 61 -8.93 2.94 2.98
CA LEU A 61 -8.81 1.70 3.76
C LEU A 61 -7.50 1.70 4.57
N PHE A 62 -6.39 2.04 3.93
CA PHE A 62 -5.07 2.04 4.58
C PHE A 62 -4.98 3.08 5.70
N ARG A 63 -5.58 4.26 5.50
CA ARG A 63 -5.74 5.26 6.54
C ARG A 63 -6.54 4.71 7.72
N ALA A 64 -7.67 4.06 7.45
CA ALA A 64 -8.52 3.49 8.50
C ALA A 64 -7.79 2.40 9.29
N LEU A 65 -7.06 1.50 8.61
CA LEU A 65 -6.23 0.47 9.25
C LEU A 65 -5.13 1.08 10.13
N ARG A 66 -4.44 2.12 9.63
CA ARG A 66 -3.43 2.82 10.43
C ARG A 66 -4.02 3.47 11.68
N GLU A 67 -5.19 4.08 11.56
CA GLU A 67 -5.89 4.72 12.67
C GLU A 67 -6.39 3.74 13.73
N THR A 68 -6.64 2.49 13.35
CA THR A 68 -7.00 1.40 14.27
C THR A 68 -5.78 0.61 14.77
N GLY A 69 -4.56 1.03 14.42
CA GLY A 69 -3.31 0.46 14.95
C GLY A 69 -2.69 -0.64 14.09
N TYR A 70 -3.20 -0.88 12.89
CA TYR A 70 -2.66 -1.89 11.97
C TYR A 70 -1.69 -1.29 10.96
N GLY A 71 -0.56 -1.97 10.74
CA GLY A 71 0.25 -1.77 9.56
C GLY A 71 -0.45 -2.36 8.34
N ALA A 72 -0.34 -1.74 7.17
CA ALA A 72 -0.98 -2.21 5.95
C ALA A 72 -0.03 -2.05 4.76
N THR A 73 0.02 -3.05 3.88
CA THR A 73 0.74 -3.01 2.60
C THR A 73 -0.04 -3.76 1.54
N GLY A 74 -0.16 -3.22 0.34
CA GLY A 74 -0.93 -3.86 -0.70
C GLY A 74 -0.60 -3.32 -2.08
N THR A 75 -0.81 -4.13 -3.11
CA THR A 75 -0.77 -3.62 -4.49
C THR A 75 -2.03 -2.81 -4.77
N ALA A 76 -1.93 -1.88 -5.71
CA ALA A 76 -3.00 -0.93 -5.97
C ALA A 76 -3.35 -0.80 -7.45
N ARG A 77 -4.65 -0.62 -7.72
CA ARG A 77 -5.14 -0.30 -9.07
C ARG A 77 -5.01 1.21 -9.33
N PRO A 78 -4.80 1.65 -10.58
CA PRO A 78 -4.67 3.08 -10.86
C PRO A 78 -5.92 3.91 -10.50
N ASN A 79 -7.09 3.29 -10.49
CA ASN A 79 -8.38 3.93 -10.21
C ASN A 79 -8.78 3.94 -8.72
N CYS A 80 -7.94 3.45 -7.80
CA CYS A 80 -8.29 3.33 -6.38
C CYS A 80 -7.86 4.55 -5.52
N GLY A 81 -7.79 5.76 -6.10
CA GLY A 81 -7.34 6.96 -5.39
C GLY A 81 -5.82 7.20 -5.42
N ILE A 82 -5.14 6.66 -6.44
CA ILE A 82 -3.72 6.89 -6.68
C ILE A 82 -3.50 8.30 -7.26
N ARG A 83 -2.42 8.97 -6.84
CA ARG A 83 -1.99 10.27 -7.34
C ARG A 83 -1.80 10.21 -8.86
N LYS A 84 -2.26 11.25 -9.55
CA LYS A 84 -2.25 11.35 -11.01
C LYS A 84 -0.87 11.02 -11.61
N GLU A 85 0.21 11.54 -11.01
CA GLU A 85 1.58 11.29 -11.46
C GLU A 85 1.96 9.81 -11.55
N LEU A 86 1.58 9.00 -10.55
CA LEU A 86 1.86 7.57 -10.51
C LEU A 86 0.92 6.78 -11.42
N LYS A 87 -0.33 7.25 -11.55
CA LYS A 87 -1.31 6.70 -12.50
C LYS A 87 -0.83 6.88 -13.94
N ASP A 88 -0.44 8.09 -14.31
CA ASP A 88 0.04 8.44 -15.66
C ASP A 88 1.35 7.70 -15.98
N ALA A 89 2.23 7.50 -14.99
CA ALA A 89 3.43 6.67 -15.12
C ALA A 89 3.09 5.21 -15.48
N LYS A 90 2.11 4.61 -14.79
CA LYS A 90 1.67 3.24 -15.05
C LYS A 90 0.97 3.10 -16.40
N GLU A 91 0.14 4.07 -16.78
CA GLU A 91 -0.54 4.08 -18.08
C GLU A 91 0.46 4.20 -19.24
N ARG A 92 1.51 5.03 -19.10
CA ARG A 92 2.60 5.11 -20.08
C ARG A 92 3.42 3.83 -20.20
N ASP A 93 3.72 3.17 -19.08
CA ASP A 93 4.38 1.85 -19.11
C ASP A 93 3.53 0.81 -19.84
N LYS A 94 2.21 0.81 -19.58
CA LYS A 94 1.25 -0.07 -20.25
C LYS A 94 1.14 0.22 -21.76
N ALA A 95 1.19 1.49 -22.16
CA ALA A 95 1.13 1.92 -23.55
C ALA A 95 2.42 1.62 -24.34
N GLY A 96 3.51 1.22 -23.67
CA GLY A 96 4.78 0.92 -24.34
C GLY A 96 5.54 2.16 -24.81
N SER A 97 5.09 3.37 -24.44
CA SER A 97 5.70 4.66 -24.80
C SER A 97 7.10 4.85 -24.21
N GLY A 98 7.50 3.97 -23.28
CA GLY A 98 8.75 4.02 -22.53
C GLY A 98 8.46 4.23 -21.04
N PRO A 99 9.26 3.64 -20.14
CA PRO A 99 9.00 3.76 -18.72
C PRO A 99 9.33 5.18 -18.25
N SER A 100 8.52 5.70 -17.32
CA SER A 100 8.79 7.00 -16.68
C SER A 100 9.97 6.97 -15.69
N LEU A 101 10.46 5.77 -15.39
CA LEU A 101 11.49 5.45 -14.41
C LEU A 101 12.44 4.41 -15.02
N GLN A 102 13.69 4.35 -14.56
CA GLN A 102 14.60 3.27 -14.92
C GLN A 102 14.22 1.97 -14.22
N TYR A 103 14.71 0.83 -14.72
CA TYR A 103 14.48 -0.46 -14.06
C TYR A 103 14.96 -0.42 -12.60
N ASN A 104 14.13 -0.97 -11.72
CA ASN A 104 14.31 -1.02 -10.28
C ASN A 104 14.32 0.34 -9.56
N GLN A 105 13.87 1.41 -10.22
CA GLN A 105 13.70 2.72 -9.60
C GLN A 105 12.31 2.84 -8.95
N VAL A 106 12.26 3.62 -7.87
CA VAL A 106 11.05 3.84 -7.05
C VAL A 106 10.67 5.31 -7.08
N ARG A 107 9.37 5.59 -7.04
CA ARG A 107 8.82 6.92 -6.75
C ARG A 107 7.77 6.79 -5.66
N ALA A 108 8.00 7.44 -4.53
CA ALA A 108 7.08 7.45 -3.41
C ALA A 108 6.42 8.82 -3.24
N ILE A 109 5.12 8.84 -2.98
CA ILE A 109 4.36 10.05 -2.71
C ILE A 109 3.40 9.81 -1.55
N SER A 110 3.59 10.52 -0.45
CA SER A 110 2.69 10.47 0.71
C SER A 110 1.32 11.09 0.40
N THR A 111 0.25 10.64 1.04
CA THR A 111 -1.05 11.34 1.01
C THR A 111 -0.98 12.69 1.71
N GLY A 112 -1.94 13.59 1.47
CA GLY A 112 -1.91 14.95 2.07
C GLY A 112 -1.90 14.97 3.60
N ASP A 113 -2.42 13.92 4.23
CA ASP A 113 -2.41 13.70 5.68
C ASP A 113 -1.18 12.90 6.17
N SER A 114 -0.26 12.53 5.27
CA SER A 114 0.98 11.79 5.55
C SER A 114 0.78 10.42 6.24
N LYS A 115 -0.43 9.86 6.17
CA LYS A 115 -0.76 8.56 6.80
C LYS A 115 -0.54 7.37 5.89
N VAL A 116 -0.57 7.56 4.57
CA VAL A 116 -0.40 6.49 3.60
C VAL A 116 0.62 6.93 2.56
N VAL A 117 1.54 6.05 2.21
CA VAL A 117 2.50 6.27 1.13
C VAL A 117 2.04 5.52 -0.10
N GLN A 118 2.01 6.22 -1.24
CA GLN A 118 1.74 5.63 -2.54
C GLN A 118 3.08 5.44 -3.26
N ILE A 119 3.40 4.20 -3.59
CA ILE A 119 4.73 3.84 -4.10
C ILE A 119 4.56 3.27 -5.50
N GLY A 120 5.22 3.88 -6.47
CA GLY A 120 5.41 3.33 -7.80
C GLY A 120 6.78 2.69 -7.92
N TRP A 121 6.85 1.47 -8.42
CA TRP A 121 8.09 0.75 -8.66
C TRP A 121 8.15 0.24 -10.10
N GLN A 122 9.25 0.55 -10.78
CA GLN A 122 9.49 0.06 -12.13
C GLN A 122 10.22 -1.30 -12.09
N ASP A 123 9.49 -2.38 -12.33
CA ASP A 123 10.08 -3.71 -12.57
C ASP A 123 10.00 -4.03 -14.08
N SER A 124 9.67 -5.28 -14.43
CA SER A 124 9.24 -5.64 -15.79
C SER A 124 7.93 -4.98 -16.18
N SER A 125 7.22 -4.34 -15.26
CA SER A 125 6.09 -3.46 -15.48
C SER A 125 6.01 -2.47 -14.32
N TYR A 126 5.25 -1.40 -14.51
CA TYR A 126 5.03 -0.43 -13.45
C TYR A 126 4.06 -0.98 -12.40
N VAL A 127 4.56 -1.23 -11.20
CA VAL A 127 3.80 -1.73 -10.05
C VAL A 127 3.44 -0.57 -9.14
N LEU A 128 2.21 -0.58 -8.62
CA LEU A 128 1.75 0.39 -7.63
C LEU A 128 1.52 -0.33 -6.31
N PHE A 129 2.01 0.27 -5.23
CA PHE A 129 1.76 -0.14 -3.87
C PHE A 129 1.13 1.01 -3.08
N LEU A 130 0.37 0.62 -2.07
CA LEU A 130 0.03 1.45 -0.93
C LEU A 130 0.70 0.85 0.29
N SER A 131 1.24 1.68 1.18
CA SER A 131 1.77 1.22 2.45
C SER A 131 1.58 2.26 3.55
N THR A 132 1.38 1.79 4.78
CA THR A 132 1.45 2.61 6.00
C THR A 132 2.72 2.36 6.80
N VAL A 133 3.48 1.32 6.43
CA VAL A 133 4.69 0.83 7.11
C VAL A 133 5.94 1.26 6.34
N HIS A 134 5.91 1.08 5.02
CA HIS A 134 7.04 1.34 4.14
C HIS A 134 6.98 2.77 3.58
N THR A 135 8.14 3.40 3.52
CA THR A 135 8.33 4.76 3.00
C THR A 135 8.59 4.75 1.50
N GLY A 136 9.16 3.66 0.98
CA GLY A 136 9.61 3.59 -0.41
C GLY A 136 10.84 4.45 -0.69
N ALA A 137 11.59 4.83 0.36
CA ALA A 137 12.89 5.50 0.23
C ALA A 137 13.93 4.60 -0.44
N ASP A 138 14.95 5.20 -1.07
CA ASP A 138 15.98 4.44 -1.78
C ASP A 138 16.86 3.60 -0.85
N GLU A 139 17.00 4.00 0.41
CA GLU A 139 17.68 3.24 1.48
C GLU A 139 16.89 1.97 1.87
N GLU A 140 15.57 1.96 1.63
CA GLU A 140 14.66 0.91 2.09
C GLU A 140 14.64 -0.27 1.10
N ARG A 141 15.80 -0.90 0.91
CA ARG A 141 15.99 -1.98 -0.07
C ARG A 141 16.57 -3.25 0.54
N ILE A 142 16.23 -4.39 -0.06
CA ILE A 142 16.71 -5.72 0.34
C ILE A 142 17.29 -6.43 -0.88
N GLN A 143 18.45 -7.08 -0.69
CA GLN A 143 19.07 -7.89 -1.72
C GLN A 143 18.24 -9.16 -1.99
N ARG A 144 17.85 -9.37 -3.24
CA ARG A 144 17.16 -10.60 -3.68
C ARG A 144 17.79 -11.13 -4.97
N LYS A 145 17.91 -12.44 -5.06
CA LYS A 145 18.27 -13.13 -6.30
C LYS A 145 17.09 -13.04 -7.26
N ARG A 146 17.31 -12.44 -8.43
CA ARG A 146 16.26 -12.18 -9.42
C ARG A 146 16.68 -12.74 -10.77
N LYS A 147 15.74 -13.41 -11.42
CA LYS A 147 15.86 -13.79 -12.83
C LYS A 147 15.62 -12.54 -13.67
N LYS A 148 16.35 -12.43 -14.78
CA LYS A 148 16.05 -11.46 -15.82
C LYS A 148 14.60 -11.68 -16.26
N PRO A 149 13.73 -10.66 -16.17
CA PRO A 149 12.34 -10.82 -16.54
C PRO A 149 12.19 -11.23 -18.01
N ALA A 150 11.25 -12.13 -18.29
CA ALA A 150 10.88 -12.45 -19.66
C ALA A 150 10.13 -11.24 -20.25
N THR A 151 10.74 -10.57 -21.22
CA THR A 151 10.15 -9.37 -21.82
C THR A 151 9.07 -9.76 -22.82
N LYS A 152 7.81 -9.88 -22.37
CA LYS A 152 6.64 -9.85 -23.26
C LYS A 152 6.22 -8.39 -23.43
N GLY A 153 6.92 -7.61 -24.26
CA GLY A 153 6.71 -6.16 -24.35
C GLY A 153 7.41 -5.47 -25.52
N SER A 154 7.41 -4.13 -25.50
CA SER A 154 8.02 -3.33 -26.57
C SER A 154 9.55 -3.47 -26.61
N ARG A 155 10.17 -3.24 -27.78
CA ARG A 155 11.63 -3.29 -27.96
C ARG A 155 12.38 -2.37 -27.00
N LYS A 156 11.84 -1.18 -26.73
CA LYS A 156 12.37 -0.25 -25.72
C LYS A 156 12.40 -0.87 -24.33
N LYS A 157 11.40 -1.71 -24.04
CA LYS A 157 11.26 -2.41 -22.76
C LYS A 157 12.40 -3.39 -22.53
N GLU A 158 12.67 -4.16 -23.57
CA GLU A 158 13.72 -5.15 -23.57
C GLU A 158 15.11 -4.49 -23.49
N GLU A 159 15.28 -3.36 -24.16
CA GLU A 159 16.54 -2.62 -24.16
C GLU A 159 16.92 -2.14 -22.75
N TYR A 160 15.99 -1.56 -21.98
CA TYR A 160 16.34 -1.11 -20.63
C TYR A 160 16.61 -2.28 -19.67
N ILE A 161 15.89 -3.39 -19.78
CA ILE A 161 16.16 -4.59 -18.96
C ILE A 161 17.53 -5.16 -19.34
N LYS A 162 17.86 -5.18 -20.63
CA LYS A 162 19.19 -5.57 -21.12
C LYS A 162 20.29 -4.64 -20.62
N ARG A 163 20.07 -3.32 -20.57
CA ARG A 163 21.05 -2.37 -20.00
C ARG A 163 21.30 -2.65 -18.52
N TYR A 164 20.27 -3.03 -17.76
CA TYR A 164 20.41 -3.30 -16.32
C TYR A 164 21.04 -4.68 -16.02
N PHE A 165 20.58 -5.75 -16.68
CA PHE A 165 21.06 -7.11 -16.43
C PHE A 165 22.30 -7.49 -17.27
N GLY A 166 22.56 -6.77 -18.36
CA GLY A 166 23.57 -7.15 -19.33
C GLY A 166 23.31 -8.55 -19.93
N THR A 167 24.37 -9.35 -19.94
CA THR A 167 24.38 -10.76 -20.35
C THR A 167 23.89 -11.70 -19.25
N ASN A 168 23.71 -11.22 -18.02
CA ASN A 168 23.30 -12.07 -16.90
C ASN A 168 21.83 -12.46 -17.00
N SER A 169 21.54 -13.76 -16.85
CA SER A 169 20.17 -14.28 -16.74
C SER A 169 19.64 -14.24 -15.29
N LEU A 170 20.55 -14.12 -14.32
CA LEU A 170 20.30 -14.10 -12.88
C LEU A 170 21.27 -13.12 -12.22
N MET A 171 20.77 -12.29 -11.31
CA MET A 171 21.59 -11.31 -10.58
C MET A 171 21.02 -11.07 -9.18
N ILE A 172 21.87 -10.69 -8.23
CA ILE A 172 21.44 -10.17 -6.93
C ILE A 172 21.17 -8.67 -7.08
N ILE A 173 19.94 -8.26 -6.79
CA ILE A 173 19.47 -6.88 -6.98
C ILE A 173 18.87 -6.39 -5.66
N ALA A 174 19.19 -5.16 -5.28
CA ALA A 174 18.55 -4.48 -4.15
C ALA A 174 17.17 -3.97 -4.57
N ILE A 175 16.13 -4.76 -4.27
CA ILE A 175 14.74 -4.41 -4.59
C ILE A 175 14.10 -3.64 -3.43
N PRO A 176 13.02 -2.87 -3.66
CA PRO A 176 12.34 -2.15 -2.59
C PRO A 176 11.79 -3.11 -1.54
N THR A 177 11.96 -2.79 -0.27
CA THR A 177 11.52 -3.63 0.85
C THR A 177 10.02 -3.89 0.80
N VAL A 178 9.21 -2.89 0.40
CA VAL A 178 7.76 -3.04 0.19
C VAL A 178 7.40 -4.13 -0.82
N ALA A 179 8.21 -4.30 -1.87
CA ALA A 179 7.98 -5.33 -2.88
C ALA A 179 8.44 -6.70 -2.38
N ALA A 180 9.53 -6.75 -1.63
CA ALA A 180 10.01 -7.97 -1.00
C ALA A 180 9.01 -8.49 0.05
N SER A 181 8.60 -7.63 0.99
CA SER A 181 7.63 -7.96 2.04
C SER A 181 6.29 -8.38 1.45
N TYR A 182 5.79 -7.66 0.45
CA TYR A 182 4.57 -8.05 -0.24
C TYR A 182 4.71 -9.44 -0.88
N ASN A 183 5.78 -9.74 -1.61
CA ASN A 183 5.91 -11.05 -2.25
C ASN A 183 6.10 -12.21 -1.27
N ASP A 184 6.77 -11.98 -0.15
CA ASP A 184 7.01 -13.00 0.87
C ASP A 184 5.73 -13.31 1.67
N GLU A 185 4.93 -12.28 1.99
CA GLU A 185 3.75 -12.39 2.86
C GLU A 185 2.43 -12.52 2.11
N MET A 186 2.41 -12.23 0.81
CA MET A 186 1.24 -12.51 -0.02
C MET A 186 1.14 -14.00 -0.35
N ASN A 187 -0.08 -14.42 -0.71
CA ASN A 187 -0.46 -15.79 -1.04
C ASN A 187 -0.70 -16.73 0.15
N HIS A 188 -0.69 -16.26 1.40
CA HIS A 188 -1.06 -17.13 2.54
C HIS A 188 -2.49 -17.67 2.42
N VAL A 189 -3.43 -16.84 1.93
CA VAL A 189 -4.81 -17.26 1.64
C VAL A 189 -4.83 -18.29 0.50
N ASP A 190 -4.15 -18.01 -0.62
CA ASP A 190 -4.11 -18.90 -1.78
C ASP A 190 -3.42 -20.24 -1.47
N ARG A 191 -2.40 -20.24 -0.61
CA ARG A 191 -1.78 -21.49 -0.10
C ARG A 191 -2.77 -22.30 0.71
N GLY A 192 -3.57 -21.64 1.57
CA GLY A 192 -4.64 -22.29 2.31
C GLY A 192 -5.69 -22.89 1.39
N ASP A 193 -6.11 -22.14 0.36
CA ASP A 193 -7.05 -22.63 -0.65
C ASP A 193 -6.46 -23.78 -1.47
N GLN A 194 -5.19 -23.70 -1.85
CA GLN A 194 -4.48 -24.77 -2.55
C GLN A 194 -4.44 -26.04 -1.70
N LEU A 195 -4.12 -25.94 -0.41
CA LEU A 195 -4.14 -27.09 0.52
C LEU A 195 -5.54 -27.70 0.64
N ARG A 196 -6.58 -26.86 0.73
CA ARG A 196 -7.98 -27.31 0.67
C ARG A 196 -8.25 -28.04 -0.64
N SER A 197 -7.87 -27.50 -1.79
CA SER A 197 -8.13 -28.11 -3.09
C SER A 197 -7.50 -29.51 -3.26
N TYR A 198 -6.35 -29.78 -2.62
CA TYR A 198 -5.72 -31.10 -2.66
C TYR A 198 -6.35 -32.11 -1.70
N THR A 199 -7.00 -31.63 -0.64
CA THR A 199 -7.54 -32.46 0.44
C THR A 199 -9.06 -32.49 0.46
N SER A 200 -9.74 -31.69 -0.37
CA SER A 200 -11.20 -31.63 -0.39
C SER A 200 -11.76 -32.83 -1.15
N TYR A 201 -12.74 -33.48 -0.52
CA TYR A 201 -13.56 -34.52 -1.14
C TYR A 201 -14.76 -33.89 -1.86
N GLU A 202 -14.53 -32.80 -2.59
CA GLU A 202 -15.59 -32.14 -3.35
C GLU A 202 -16.05 -33.03 -4.50
N HIS A 203 -17.22 -33.63 -4.36
CA HIS A 203 -17.82 -34.47 -5.39
C HIS A 203 -18.68 -33.63 -6.36
N ARG A 204 -18.64 -34.01 -7.64
CA ARG A 204 -19.44 -33.35 -8.69
C ARG A 204 -20.91 -33.75 -8.56
N PHE A 205 -21.76 -32.84 -8.08
CA PHE A 205 -23.22 -33.05 -8.00
C PHE A 205 -23.98 -32.34 -9.12
N ARG A 206 -25.15 -32.87 -9.53
CA ARG A 206 -26.09 -32.22 -10.49
C ARG A 206 -27.46 -31.99 -9.83
N ARG A 207 -27.82 -30.70 -9.72
CA ARG A 207 -29.14 -30.02 -9.49
C ARG A 207 -30.17 -30.62 -8.49
N GLY A 208 -30.39 -29.91 -7.38
CA GLY A 208 -31.43 -30.04 -6.33
C GLY A 208 -31.22 -28.97 -5.23
N PRO A 209 -32.21 -28.57 -4.40
CA PRO A 209 -32.43 -27.15 -4.07
C PRO A 209 -31.35 -26.43 -3.25
N TRP A 210 -30.54 -27.08 -2.42
CA TRP A 210 -29.42 -26.44 -1.71
C TRP A 210 -28.36 -27.47 -1.32
N GLN A 211 -27.09 -27.23 -1.64
CA GLN A 211 -25.95 -27.94 -1.06
C GLN A 211 -24.60 -27.23 -1.32
N ALA A 212 -23.63 -27.53 -0.44
CA ALA A 212 -22.34 -26.87 -0.14
C ALA A 212 -22.42 -25.49 0.57
N LEU A 213 -22.40 -25.56 1.89
CA LEU A 213 -21.30 -25.06 2.72
C LEU A 213 -20.43 -26.28 3.11
N LEU A 214 -19.21 -26.36 2.57
CA LEU A 214 -18.05 -27.18 2.97
C LEU A 214 -16.78 -26.39 2.58
#